data_AF-A0A7S2CMN2-F1
#
_entry.id   AF-A0A7S2CMN2-F1
#
_cell.length_a   1.000
_cell.length_b   1.000
_cell.length_c   1.000
_cell.angle_alpha   90.00
_cell.angle_beta   90.00
_cell.angle_gamma   90.00
#
_symmetry.space_group_name_H-M   'P 1'
#
loop_
_entity.id
_entity.type
_entity.pdbx_description
1 polymer ?
#
loop_
_entity_poly.entity_id
_entity_poly.type
_entity_poly.pdbx_seq_one_letter_code
_entity_poly.pdbx_strand_id
1 'polypeptide(L)'
;PLEGPGSTGPFRGRKRDVFEGGHRVPALVSWPSVVKGPPRESWDFVTTMDFLPTVMEILGVERPLDQQSWAMDGRSILPLLKGENNLPPHGMGWWYFSRTPDSTHGFGFRYGDWKYIQGSFSCTLPSVCGVPQLYNLSSDPGEREDLSAA
;
A
#
# COMPACT_ATOMS: atom_id res chain seq x y z
N PRO A 1 -8.61 18.06 -11.78
CA PRO A 1 -8.63 17.56 -10.38
C PRO A 1 -10.07 17.48 -9.90
N LEU A 2 -10.51 16.32 -9.40
CA LEU A 2 -11.80 16.26 -8.73
C LEU A 2 -11.74 17.25 -7.55
N GLU A 3 -12.69 18.17 -7.40
CA GLU A 3 -12.70 19.11 -6.27
C GLU A 3 -13.25 18.41 -5.01
N GLY A 4 -12.77 18.78 -3.83
CA GLY A 4 -13.16 18.19 -2.54
C GLY A 4 -12.21 18.57 -1.41
N PRO A 5 -12.59 18.35 -0.13
CA PRO A 5 -11.72 18.66 1.00
C PRO A 5 -10.48 17.75 1.01
N GLY A 6 -9.31 18.36 1.22
CA GLY A 6 -8.01 17.69 1.22
C GLY A 6 -7.33 17.67 -0.14
N SER A 7 -6.09 17.16 -0.17
CA SER A 7 -5.29 17.01 -1.39
C SER A 7 -4.55 15.69 -1.35
N THR A 8 -4.58 14.97 -2.47
CA THR A 8 -3.78 13.75 -2.69
C THR A 8 -2.45 14.06 -3.38
N GLY A 9 -2.13 15.34 -3.56
CA GLY A 9 -0.91 15.78 -4.23
C GLY A 9 -0.82 15.21 -5.66
N PRO A 10 0.29 14.54 -6.03
CA PRO A 10 0.46 13.97 -7.36
C PRO A 10 -0.33 12.68 -7.59
N PHE A 11 -0.89 12.08 -6.54
CA PHE A 11 -1.51 10.76 -6.58
C PHE A 11 -2.94 10.80 -7.11
N ARG A 12 -3.31 9.80 -7.91
CA ARG A 12 -4.65 9.67 -8.51
C ARG A 12 -5.67 9.15 -7.51
N GLY A 13 -6.93 9.52 -7.69
CA GLY A 13 -8.03 9.13 -6.80
C GLY A 13 -8.06 9.91 -5.50
N ARG A 14 -8.89 9.46 -4.57
CA ARG A 14 -9.14 10.04 -3.24
C ARG A 14 -9.66 8.97 -2.29
N LYS A 15 -10.01 9.37 -1.05
CA LYS A 15 -10.68 8.48 -0.09
C LYS A 15 -11.72 7.62 -0.81
N ARG A 16 -11.65 6.31 -0.58
CA ARG A 16 -12.48 5.24 -1.19
C ARG A 16 -11.96 4.66 -2.51
N ASP A 17 -10.94 5.25 -3.12
CA ASP A 17 -10.36 4.71 -4.35
C ASP A 17 -9.26 3.68 -4.10
N VAL A 18 -9.05 2.81 -5.09
CA VAL A 18 -7.93 1.85 -5.11
C VAL A 18 -6.63 2.46 -5.68
N PHE A 19 -6.74 3.63 -6.31
CA PHE A 19 -5.61 4.46 -6.75
C PHE A 19 -4.80 4.99 -5.54
N GLU A 20 -3.55 5.38 -5.76
CA GLU A 20 -2.60 5.79 -4.71
C GLU A 20 -3.17 6.88 -3.79
N GLY A 21 -3.92 7.85 -4.32
CA GLY A 21 -4.54 8.92 -3.54
C GLY A 21 -5.65 8.47 -2.60
N GLY A 22 -6.11 7.22 -2.70
CA GLY A 22 -7.12 6.64 -1.82
C GLY A 22 -6.59 5.98 -0.56
N HIS A 23 -5.34 5.51 -0.58
CA HIS A 23 -4.76 4.73 0.53
C HIS A 23 -3.32 5.09 0.89
N ARG A 24 -2.54 5.73 0.01
CA ARG A 24 -1.22 6.24 0.35
C ARG A 24 -1.37 7.48 1.24
N VAL A 25 -0.82 7.38 2.43
CA VAL A 25 -0.91 8.40 3.48
C VAL A 25 0.49 8.76 4.00
N PRO A 26 0.68 9.98 4.53
CA PRO A 26 1.95 10.33 5.18
C PRO A 26 2.20 9.47 6.42
N ALA A 27 3.45 9.08 6.64
CA ALA A 27 3.89 8.35 7.83
C ALA A 27 5.21 8.95 8.34
N LEU A 28 5.30 9.16 9.66
CA LEU A 28 6.48 9.66 10.36
C LEU A 28 6.76 8.78 11.57
N VAL A 29 8.02 8.40 11.78
CA VAL A 29 8.46 7.62 12.94
C VAL A 29 9.56 8.38 13.65
N SER A 30 9.39 8.56 14.97
CA SER A 30 10.42 9.12 15.85
C SER A 30 10.70 8.13 16.97
N TRP A 31 11.90 7.55 16.95
CA TRP A 31 12.33 6.61 17.98
C TRP A 31 13.84 6.72 18.22
N PRO A 32 14.30 7.66 19.07
CA PRO A 32 15.72 8.01 19.18
C PRO A 32 16.66 6.87 19.60
N SER A 33 16.15 5.82 20.25
CA SER A 33 16.95 4.65 20.63
C SER A 33 17.16 3.67 19.47
N VAL A 34 16.34 3.70 18.42
CA VAL A 34 16.38 2.77 17.28
C VAL A 34 16.71 3.49 15.97
N VAL A 35 16.00 4.58 15.68
CA VAL A 35 16.27 5.45 14.52
C VAL A 35 17.45 6.34 14.87
N LYS A 36 18.65 5.90 14.49
CA LYS A 36 19.92 6.60 14.72
C LYS A 36 20.32 7.41 13.48
N GLY A 37 21.08 8.48 13.72
CA GLY A 37 21.63 9.35 12.66
C GLY A 37 20.71 10.53 12.33
N PRO A 38 21.00 11.25 11.23
CA PRO A 38 20.17 12.37 10.79
C PRO A 38 18.78 11.90 10.33
N PRO A 39 17.79 12.80 10.26
CA PRO A 39 16.51 12.51 9.61
C PRO A 39 16.74 11.95 8.19
N ARG A 40 15.95 10.94 7.83
CA ARG A 40 16.02 10.28 6.53
C ARG A 40 14.63 9.94 6.02
N GLU A 41 14.54 9.79 4.71
CA GLU A 41 13.33 9.35 4.00
C GLU A 41 13.51 7.89 3.54
N SER A 42 12.41 7.15 3.44
CA SER A 42 12.37 5.83 2.83
C SER A 42 11.20 5.79 1.86
N TRP A 43 11.43 5.13 0.73
CA TRP A 43 10.43 4.87 -0.31
C TRP A 43 9.96 3.41 -0.30
N ASP A 44 10.36 2.64 0.71
CA ASP A 44 9.96 1.24 0.88
C ASP A 44 8.44 1.12 1.01
N PHE A 45 7.90 0.05 0.44
CA PHE A 45 6.48 -0.23 0.55
C PHE A 45 6.15 -0.77 1.95
N VAL A 46 5.45 0.06 2.72
CA VAL A 46 4.99 -0.21 4.09
C VAL A 46 3.48 0.02 4.18
N THR A 47 2.83 -0.81 4.96
CA THR A 47 1.38 -0.79 5.21
C THR A 47 1.11 -0.68 6.71
N THR A 48 -0.10 -0.26 7.08
CA THR A 48 -0.51 -0.24 8.51
C THR A 48 -0.45 -1.63 9.15
N MET A 49 -0.63 -2.69 8.37
CA MET A 49 -0.56 -4.08 8.84
C MET A 49 0.84 -4.48 9.31
N ASP A 50 1.88 -3.76 8.89
CA ASP A 50 3.27 -4.00 9.29
C ASP A 50 3.57 -3.56 10.73
N PHE A 51 2.74 -2.67 11.32
CA PHE A 51 2.97 -2.19 12.69
C PHE A 51 2.82 -3.29 13.75
N LEU A 52 1.82 -4.17 13.61
CA LEU A 52 1.60 -5.27 14.56
C LEU A 52 2.83 -6.22 14.65
N PRO A 53 3.30 -6.84 13.56
CA PRO A 53 4.49 -7.69 13.61
C PRO A 53 5.76 -6.93 14.02
N THR A 54 5.86 -5.63 13.71
CA THR A 54 6.97 -4.78 14.20
C THR A 54 6.93 -4.66 15.72
N VAL A 55 5.78 -4.34 16.31
CA VAL A 55 5.62 -4.26 17.78
C VAL A 55 5.88 -5.60 18.44
N MET A 56 5.42 -6.70 17.85
CA MET A 56 5.69 -8.05 18.35
C MET A 56 7.20 -8.35 18.39
N GLU A 57 7.93 -8.06 17.32
CA GLU A 57 9.40 -8.23 17.28
C GLU A 57 10.09 -7.39 18.36
N ILE A 58 9.66 -6.14 18.55
CA ILE A 58 10.21 -5.24 19.57
C ILE A 58 10.02 -5.81 20.99
N LEU A 59 8.87 -6.43 21.23
CA LEU A 59 8.52 -7.01 22.54
C LEU A 59 9.06 -8.43 22.72
N GLY A 60 9.68 -9.04 21.70
CA GLY A 60 10.09 -10.44 21.73
C GLY A 60 8.91 -11.42 21.77
N VAL A 61 7.76 -11.02 21.22
CA VAL A 61 6.56 -11.86 21.11
C VAL A 61 6.60 -12.62 19.80
N GLU A 62 6.50 -13.94 19.88
CA GLU A 62 6.50 -14.80 18.69
C GLU A 62 5.16 -14.72 17.93
N ARG A 63 5.24 -14.85 16.60
CA ARG A 63 4.07 -15.00 15.74
C ARG A 63 3.36 -16.32 16.08
N PRO A 64 2.03 -16.33 16.28
CA PRO A 64 1.28 -17.57 16.44
C PRO A 64 1.56 -18.53 15.29
N LEU A 65 1.80 -19.80 15.62
CA LEU A 65 2.02 -20.85 14.63
C LEU A 65 0.75 -21.15 13.82
N ASP A 66 -0.42 -20.99 14.45
CA ASP A 66 -1.71 -21.12 13.78
C ASP A 66 -2.13 -19.81 13.10
N GLN A 67 -2.21 -19.84 11.78
CA GLN A 67 -2.70 -18.71 10.97
C GLN A 67 -4.21 -18.77 10.69
N GLN A 68 -4.90 -19.85 11.06
CA GLN A 68 -6.34 -19.98 10.85
C GLN A 68 -7.12 -19.05 11.78
N SER A 69 -6.66 -18.94 13.03
CA SER A 69 -7.25 -18.05 14.03
C SER A 69 -6.70 -16.62 13.92
N TRP A 70 -5.43 -16.47 13.53
CA TRP A 70 -4.66 -15.21 13.57
C TRP A 70 -3.81 -15.05 12.28
N ALA A 71 -4.47 -14.83 11.15
CA ALA A 71 -3.78 -14.45 9.93
C ALA A 71 -3.17 -13.04 10.07
N MET A 72 -1.90 -12.90 9.71
CA MET A 72 -1.20 -11.61 9.67
C MET A 72 -0.56 -11.41 8.30
N ASP A 73 -1.03 -10.43 7.55
CA ASP A 73 -0.51 -10.13 6.22
C ASP A 73 0.76 -9.26 6.25
N GLY A 74 0.93 -8.51 7.34
CA GLY A 74 2.09 -7.64 7.51
C GLY A 74 3.38 -8.38 7.89
N ARG A 75 4.47 -7.64 7.79
CA ARG A 75 5.82 -8.03 8.22
C ARG A 75 6.44 -6.94 9.08
N SER A 76 7.44 -7.31 9.87
CA SER A 76 8.17 -6.29 10.65
C SER A 76 8.96 -5.34 9.74
N ILE A 77 8.89 -4.06 10.06
CA ILE A 77 9.70 -2.99 9.46
C ILE A 77 10.83 -2.53 10.40
N LEU A 78 11.10 -3.25 11.49
CA LEU A 78 12.19 -2.91 12.41
C LEU A 78 13.57 -2.78 11.72
N PRO A 79 13.95 -3.62 10.73
CA PRO A 79 15.18 -3.42 9.96
C PRO A 79 15.24 -2.05 9.29
N LEU A 80 14.13 -1.60 8.68
CA LEU A 80 14.04 -0.29 8.05
C LEU A 80 14.20 0.85 9.07
N LEU A 81 13.64 0.70 10.28
CA LEU A 81 13.83 1.66 11.37
C LEU A 81 15.28 1.71 11.85
N LYS A 82 16.00 0.59 11.82
CA LYS A 82 17.44 0.52 12.13
C LYS A 82 18.33 1.07 11.00
N GLY A 83 17.80 1.21 9.79
CA GLY A 83 18.52 1.74 8.62
C GLY A 83 19.07 0.66 7.71
N GLU A 84 18.52 -0.55 7.82
CA GLU A 84 18.85 -1.67 6.98
C GLU A 84 17.93 -1.63 5.74
N ASN A 85 18.52 -1.50 4.55
CA ASN A 85 17.79 -1.42 3.27
C ASN A 85 17.66 -2.80 2.61
N ASN A 86 17.27 -3.81 3.37
CA ASN A 86 17.24 -5.21 2.96
C ASN A 86 15.86 -5.86 3.13
N LEU A 87 14.81 -5.06 3.28
CA LEU A 87 13.47 -5.59 3.34
C LEU A 87 13.14 -6.29 2.01
N PRO A 88 12.75 -7.59 2.01
CA PRO A 88 12.41 -8.29 0.77
C PRO A 88 11.22 -7.60 0.05
N PRO A 89 11.02 -7.84 -1.25
CA PRO A 89 9.81 -7.36 -1.93
C PRO A 89 8.54 -7.83 -1.19
N HIS A 90 7.63 -6.89 -0.93
CA HIS A 90 6.38 -7.16 -0.23
C HIS A 90 5.22 -7.09 -1.22
N GLY A 91 4.38 -8.13 -1.21
CA GLY A 91 3.12 -8.18 -1.92
C GLY A 91 1.96 -7.86 -0.98
N MET A 92 1.07 -6.96 -1.36
CA MET A 92 -0.16 -6.70 -0.60
C MET A 92 -1.35 -6.52 -1.54
N GLY A 93 -2.43 -7.24 -1.24
CA GLY A 93 -3.73 -7.06 -1.87
C GLY A 93 -4.69 -6.33 -0.96
N TRP A 94 -5.59 -5.54 -1.53
CA TRP A 94 -6.66 -4.91 -0.78
C TRP A 94 -7.91 -4.75 -1.63
N TRP A 95 -9.06 -4.85 -0.95
CA TRP A 95 -10.39 -4.66 -1.52
C TRP A 95 -11.09 -3.56 -0.77
N TYR A 96 -11.84 -2.74 -1.49
CA TYR A 96 -12.69 -1.74 -0.88
C TYR A 96 -14.11 -2.31 -0.75
N PHE A 97 -14.71 -2.26 0.44
CA PHE A 97 -16.15 -2.49 0.73
C PHE A 97 -16.83 -3.81 0.32
N SER A 98 -16.20 -4.69 -0.45
CA SER A 98 -16.77 -5.97 -0.87
C SER A 98 -15.76 -7.10 -0.75
N ARG A 99 -16.24 -8.29 -0.38
CA ARG A 99 -15.42 -9.53 -0.37
C ARG A 99 -15.34 -10.19 -1.75
N THR A 100 -16.13 -9.71 -2.71
CA THR A 100 -16.13 -10.20 -4.08
C THR A 100 -15.59 -9.11 -4.99
N PRO A 101 -14.60 -9.41 -5.85
CA PRO A 101 -14.17 -8.49 -6.88
C PRO A 101 -15.36 -8.14 -7.76
N ASP A 102 -15.75 -6.87 -7.76
CA ASP A 102 -16.67 -6.34 -8.76
C ASP A 102 -16.13 -5.00 -9.26
N SER A 103 -16.61 -4.60 -10.43
CA SER A 103 -16.19 -3.37 -11.09
C SER A 103 -16.58 -2.10 -10.33
N THR A 104 -17.47 -2.19 -9.34
CA THR A 104 -18.00 -1.03 -8.59
C THR A 104 -17.19 -0.65 -7.37
N HIS A 105 -16.53 -1.61 -6.72
CA HIS A 105 -15.79 -1.34 -5.48
C HIS A 105 -14.28 -1.37 -5.67
N GLY A 106 -13.82 -2.19 -6.61
CA GLY A 106 -12.43 -2.25 -7.02
C GLY A 106 -11.51 -3.00 -6.07
N PHE A 107 -10.46 -3.56 -6.66
CA PHE A 107 -9.36 -4.19 -5.95
C PHE A 107 -8.01 -3.72 -6.48
N GLY A 108 -7.02 -3.74 -5.60
CA GLY A 108 -5.64 -3.48 -5.93
C GLY A 108 -4.73 -4.58 -5.39
N PHE A 109 -3.63 -4.81 -6.10
CA PHE A 109 -2.53 -5.63 -5.62
C PHE A 109 -1.22 -4.94 -5.98
N ARG A 110 -0.32 -4.79 -5.02
CA ARG A 110 1.02 -4.24 -5.24
C ARG A 110 2.06 -5.28 -4.91
N TYR A 111 3.08 -5.40 -5.76
CA TYR A 111 4.28 -6.17 -5.50
C TYR A 111 5.51 -5.38 -5.96
N GLY A 112 6.32 -4.92 -5.01
CA GLY A 112 7.43 -4.01 -5.29
C GLY A 112 6.92 -2.71 -5.94
N ASP A 113 7.43 -2.39 -7.13
CA ASP A 113 7.04 -1.20 -7.90
C ASP A 113 5.77 -1.42 -8.73
N TRP A 114 5.34 -2.67 -8.91
CA TRP A 114 4.21 -3.00 -9.77
C TRP A 114 2.91 -2.95 -9.00
N LYS A 115 1.90 -2.32 -9.60
CA LYS A 115 0.55 -2.24 -9.06
C LYS A 115 -0.46 -2.65 -10.11
N TYR A 116 -1.20 -3.69 -9.78
CA TYR A 116 -2.39 -4.11 -10.49
C TYR A 116 -3.61 -3.46 -9.86
N ILE A 117 -4.57 -3.01 -10.68
CA ILE A 117 -5.90 -2.61 -10.21
C ILE A 117 -7.00 -3.05 -11.18
N GLN A 118 -8.20 -3.22 -10.65
CA GLN A 118 -9.43 -3.34 -11.44
C GLN A 118 -10.60 -2.85 -10.59
N GLY A 119 -11.42 -1.96 -11.15
CA GLY A 119 -12.51 -1.23 -10.51
C GLY A 119 -12.01 -0.07 -9.63
N SER A 120 -12.90 0.83 -9.22
CA SER A 120 -12.65 1.81 -8.14
C SER A 120 -13.96 2.50 -7.78
N PHE A 121 -14.14 2.91 -6.52
CA PHE A 121 -15.34 3.62 -6.08
C PHE A 121 -15.63 4.89 -6.90
N SER A 122 -14.62 5.71 -7.21
CA SER A 122 -14.81 6.92 -8.04
C SER A 122 -14.91 6.63 -9.53
N CYS A 123 -14.63 5.42 -9.99
CA CYS A 123 -14.66 5.09 -11.41
C CYS A 123 -15.91 4.32 -11.78
N THR A 124 -16.89 5.05 -12.30
CA THR A 124 -18.21 4.53 -12.68
C THR A 124 -18.30 4.06 -14.13
N LEU A 125 -17.20 4.13 -14.91
CA LEU A 125 -17.14 3.69 -16.30
C LEU A 125 -16.54 2.27 -16.38
N PRO A 126 -17.37 1.21 -16.56
CA PRO A 126 -16.88 -0.17 -16.55
C PRO A 126 -15.94 -0.49 -17.70
N SER A 127 -16.06 0.20 -18.84
CA SER A 127 -15.19 0.02 -20.00
C SER A 127 -13.76 0.51 -19.79
N VAL A 128 -13.51 1.33 -18.77
CA VAL A 128 -12.19 1.90 -18.48
C VAL A 128 -11.61 1.28 -17.22
N CYS A 129 -12.37 1.30 -16.12
CA CYS A 129 -11.86 0.80 -14.85
C CYS A 129 -12.35 -0.60 -14.53
N GLY A 130 -13.39 -1.11 -15.20
CA GLY A 130 -13.83 -2.50 -15.01
C GLY A 130 -12.91 -3.53 -15.66
N VAL A 131 -11.92 -3.08 -16.45
CA VAL A 131 -10.87 -3.94 -17.02
C VAL A 131 -9.60 -3.89 -16.16
N PRO A 132 -8.78 -4.96 -16.17
CA PRO A 132 -7.47 -4.96 -15.52
C PRO A 132 -6.57 -3.83 -15.99
N GLN A 133 -5.88 -3.17 -15.05
CA GLN A 133 -4.89 -2.13 -15.30
C GLN A 133 -3.59 -2.45 -14.58
N LEU A 134 -2.45 -2.06 -15.16
CA LEU A 134 -1.12 -2.31 -14.60
C LEU A 134 -0.28 -1.03 -14.62
N TYR A 135 0.33 -0.69 -13.48
CA TYR A 135 1.17 0.50 -13.33
C TYR A 135 2.52 0.14 -12.73
N ASN A 136 3.57 0.87 -13.14
CA ASN A 136 4.86 0.88 -12.47
C ASN A 136 4.99 2.17 -11.64
N LEU A 137 4.89 2.06 -10.32
CA LEU A 137 4.87 3.19 -9.39
C LEU A 137 6.23 3.89 -9.22
N SER A 138 7.33 3.26 -9.64
CA SER A 138 8.66 3.88 -9.60
C SER A 138 8.79 4.99 -10.64
N SER A 139 8.22 4.78 -11.83
CA SER A 139 8.21 5.75 -12.94
C SER A 139 6.91 6.56 -13.02
N ASP A 140 5.79 5.98 -12.58
CA ASP A 140 4.46 6.58 -12.63
C ASP A 140 3.70 6.46 -11.30
N PRO A 141 4.10 7.23 -10.27
CA PRO A 141 3.36 7.27 -9.00
C PRO A 141 1.96 7.87 -9.14
N GLY A 142 1.65 8.51 -10.27
CA GLY A 142 0.35 9.12 -10.55
C GLY A 142 -0.64 8.18 -11.24
N GLU A 143 -0.25 6.96 -11.60
CA GLU A 143 -1.09 5.96 -12.27
C GLU A 143 -1.78 6.52 -13.53
N ARG A 144 -0.98 7.14 -14.39
CA ARG A 144 -1.36 7.82 -15.64
C ARG A 144 -1.18 6.94 -16.87
N GLU A 145 -0.16 6.08 -16.88
CA GLU A 145 0.18 5.22 -18.01
C GLU A 145 -0.15 3.75 -17.67
N ASP A 146 -1.23 3.24 -18.26
CA ASP A 146 -1.65 1.84 -18.08
C ASP A 146 -0.86 0.92 -19.02
N LEU A 147 -0.11 -0.01 -18.43
CA LEU A 147 0.77 -0.96 -19.09
C LEU A 147 0.12 -2.33 -19.34
N SER A 148 -1.17 -2.49 -19.05
CA SER A 148 -1.89 -3.78 -19.19
C SER A 148 -2.05 -4.28 -20.63
N ALA A 149 -1.88 -3.41 -21.62
CA ALA A 149 -2.02 -3.73 -23.04
C ALA A 149 -0.67 -3.89 -23.78
N ALA A 150 0.46 -3.77 -23.07
CA ALA A 150 1.81 -3.82 -23.62
C ALA A 150 2.38 -5.25 -23.69
#